data_AF-A0A3D0KRL3-F1
#
_entry.id   AF-A0A3D0KRL3-F1
#
_cell.length_a   1.000
_cell.length_b   1.000
_cell.length_c   1.000
_cell.angle_alpha   90.00
_cell.angle_beta   90.00
_cell.angle_gamma   90.00
#
_symmetry.space_group_name_H-M   'P 1'
#
loop_
_entity.id
_entity.type
_entity.pdbx_description
1 polymer ?
#
loop_
_entity_poly.entity_id
_entity_poly.type
_entity_poly.pdbx_seq_one_letter_code
_entity_poly.pdbx_strand_id
1 'polypeptide(L)'
;MNSFSVALAVLLIGFVYFILGTRSATAARQSGSRLHSLPHHYGLYAGMMASLPALFALVVLAIGDDIVFNTLALDFVPDAVKAADNYKEVIVLAQIANVVAGINFGEQPQWVNDAAVAWLGWADTSRLIKTMVAIGLAAGGGFLATRQLAPDFRSRNAVERIIMFILGASSVIAILTTIGIVFSVVFESMRFFALVPVSEFLFGLTWNPQF
;
A
#
# COMPACT_ATOMS: atom_id res chain seq x y z
N MET A 1 15.75 -3.98 7.75
CA MET A 1 14.44 -4.49 8.22
C MET A 1 13.58 -4.81 7.02
N ASN A 2 12.90 -5.97 7.00
CA ASN A 2 11.89 -6.23 5.97
C ASN A 2 10.74 -5.22 6.12
N SER A 3 10.03 -4.87 5.05
CA SER A 3 8.88 -3.93 5.09
C SER A 3 7.86 -4.36 6.15
N PHE A 4 7.63 -5.67 6.27
CA PHE A 4 6.80 -6.25 7.33
C PHE A 4 7.29 -5.91 8.75
N SER A 5 8.60 -6.00 8.99
CA SER A 5 9.19 -5.67 10.29
C SER A 5 9.06 -4.18 10.62
N VAL A 6 9.13 -3.30 9.61
CA VAL A 6 8.92 -1.85 9.80
C VAL A 6 7.45 -1.57 10.15
N ALA A 7 6.50 -2.17 9.43
CA ALA A 7 5.08 -2.05 9.74
C ALA A 7 4.77 -2.56 11.17
N LEU A 8 5.35 -3.68 11.57
CA LEU A 8 5.22 -4.21 12.94
C LEU A 8 5.78 -3.22 13.97
N ALA A 9 6.97 -2.64 13.72
CA ALA A 9 7.55 -1.63 14.60
C ALA A 9 6.66 -0.39 14.75
N VAL A 10 6.05 0.08 13.65
CA VAL A 10 5.08 1.20 13.67
C VAL A 10 3.86 0.85 14.52
N LEU A 11 3.32 -0.37 14.41
CA LEU A 11 2.20 -0.81 15.25
C LEU A 11 2.59 -0.91 16.73
N LEU A 12 3.79 -1.38 17.04
CA LEU A 12 4.31 -1.41 18.42
C LEU A 12 4.47 0.00 18.99
N ILE A 13 5.02 0.95 18.21
CA ILE A 13 5.11 2.36 18.61
C ILE A 13 3.70 2.92 18.86
N GLY A 14 2.75 2.66 17.96
CA GLY A 14 1.35 3.04 18.14
C GLY A 14 0.73 2.45 19.41
N PHE A 15 1.01 1.19 19.72
CA PHE A 15 0.54 0.53 20.95
C PHE A 15 1.16 1.16 22.21
N VAL A 16 2.44 1.52 22.18
CA VAL A 16 3.09 2.26 23.27
C VAL A 16 2.39 3.61 23.49
N TYR A 17 2.12 4.38 22.43
CA TYR A 17 1.40 5.66 22.54
C TYR A 17 -0.04 5.49 23.01
N PHE A 18 -0.71 4.39 22.65
CA PHE A 18 -2.03 4.05 23.17
C PHE A 18 -2.00 3.85 24.70
N ILE A 19 -1.02 3.10 25.21
CA ILE A 19 -0.84 2.91 26.65
C ILE A 19 -0.53 4.25 27.33
N LEU A 20 0.39 5.05 26.79
CA LEU A 20 0.77 6.34 27.36
C LEU A 20 -0.41 7.32 27.41
N GLY A 21 -1.20 7.42 26.33
CA GLY A 21 -2.37 8.29 26.27
C GLY A 21 -3.50 7.84 27.19
N THR A 22 -3.67 6.53 27.38
CA THR A 22 -4.65 6.01 28.35
C THR A 22 -4.20 6.29 29.79
N ARG A 23 -2.91 6.06 30.09
CA ARG A 23 -2.34 6.29 31.43
C ARG A 23 -2.40 7.76 31.83
N SER A 24 -2.03 8.67 30.93
CA SER A 24 -2.09 10.11 31.20
C SER A 24 -3.52 10.57 31.51
N ALA A 25 -4.51 10.10 30.75
CA ALA A 25 -5.91 10.39 31.01
C ALA A 25 -6.38 9.81 32.35
N THR A 26 -6.04 8.55 32.66
CA THR A 26 -6.42 7.96 33.96
C THR A 26 -5.81 8.72 35.15
N ALA A 27 -4.55 9.15 35.05
CA ALA A 27 -3.88 9.93 36.08
C ALA A 27 -4.55 11.31 36.26
N ALA A 28 -4.88 11.99 35.15
CA ALA A 28 -5.62 13.25 35.19
C ALA A 28 -6.98 13.10 35.89
N ARG A 29 -7.71 12.01 35.60
CA ARG A 29 -8.98 11.71 36.28
C ARG A 29 -8.80 11.46 37.78
N GLN A 30 -7.77 10.72 38.18
CA GLN A 30 -7.46 10.46 39.59
C GLN A 30 -7.06 11.73 40.34
N SER A 31 -6.42 12.69 39.67
CA SER A 31 -6.09 14.01 40.23
C SER A 31 -7.28 14.96 40.40
N GLY A 32 -8.50 14.50 40.11
CA GLY A 32 -9.74 15.29 40.23
C GLY A 32 -10.10 16.11 38.99
N SER A 33 -9.34 15.99 37.89
CA SER A 33 -9.68 16.65 36.63
C SER A 33 -10.90 15.98 35.98
N ARG A 34 -11.87 16.80 35.56
CA ARG A 34 -13.02 16.33 34.76
C ARG A 34 -12.59 16.16 33.31
N LEU A 35 -12.48 14.92 32.87
CA LEU A 35 -12.24 14.60 31.46
C LEU A 35 -13.54 14.68 30.66
N HIS A 36 -13.46 15.20 29.44
CA HIS A 36 -14.60 15.20 28.52
C HIS A 36 -14.89 13.79 27.95
N SER A 37 -13.87 12.94 27.80
CA SER A 37 -14.01 11.60 27.20
C SER A 37 -13.47 10.50 28.11
N LEU A 38 -13.86 9.24 27.83
CA LEU A 38 -13.29 8.09 28.54
C LEU A 38 -11.78 7.98 28.26
N PRO A 39 -10.96 7.55 29.24
CA PRO A 39 -9.50 7.45 29.09
C PRO A 39 -9.05 6.63 27.86
N HIS A 40 -9.82 5.60 27.51
CA HIS A 40 -9.54 4.77 26.34
C HIS A 40 -9.53 5.56 25.01
N HIS A 41 -10.36 6.61 24.85
CA HIS A 41 -10.37 7.42 23.62
C HIS A 41 -9.11 8.27 23.44
N TYR A 42 -8.48 8.70 24.55
CA TYR A 42 -7.20 9.42 24.50
C TYR A 42 -6.08 8.50 24.03
N GLY A 43 -6.07 7.26 24.51
CA GLY A 43 -5.16 6.21 24.02
C GLY A 43 -5.38 5.91 22.54
N LEU A 44 -6.64 5.66 22.12
CA LEU A 44 -6.95 5.37 20.72
C LEU A 44 -6.51 6.49 19.78
N TYR A 45 -6.80 7.74 20.13
CA TYR A 45 -6.36 8.89 19.34
C TYR A 45 -4.82 8.94 19.21
N ALA A 46 -4.09 8.80 20.31
CA ALA A 46 -2.63 8.83 20.31
C ALA A 46 -2.03 7.66 19.49
N GLY A 47 -2.58 6.46 19.65
CA GLY A 47 -2.15 5.29 18.89
C GLY A 47 -2.44 5.41 17.39
N MET A 48 -3.62 5.94 17.02
CA MET A 48 -4.01 6.16 15.62
C MET A 48 -3.16 7.24 14.95
N MET A 49 -2.88 8.36 15.64
CA MET A 49 -2.02 9.42 15.11
C MET A 49 -0.56 8.99 14.98
N ALA A 50 -0.10 8.04 15.78
CA ALA A 50 1.21 7.42 15.61
C ALA A 50 1.21 6.42 14.43
N SER A 51 0.24 5.51 14.35
CA SER A 51 0.30 4.42 13.37
C SER A 51 -0.18 4.82 11.97
N LEU A 52 -1.32 5.51 11.85
CA LEU A 52 -1.98 5.72 10.55
C LEU A 52 -1.14 6.55 9.56
N PRO A 53 -0.57 7.72 9.93
CA PRO A 53 0.23 8.50 8.98
C PRO A 53 1.50 7.76 8.55
N ALA A 54 2.11 7.01 9.47
CA ALA A 54 3.31 6.22 9.18
C ALA A 54 3.01 5.03 8.26
N LEU A 55 1.92 4.31 8.49
CA LEU A 55 1.47 3.21 7.62
C LEU A 55 1.07 3.73 6.23
N PHE A 56 0.39 4.87 6.17
CA PHE A 56 0.05 5.50 4.90
C PHE A 56 1.30 5.88 4.11
N ALA A 57 2.28 6.52 4.75
CA ALA A 57 3.56 6.86 4.11
C ALA A 57 4.32 5.61 3.62
N LEU A 58 4.30 4.50 4.37
CA LEU A 58 4.90 3.24 3.93
C LEU A 58 4.25 2.70 2.66
N VAL A 59 2.92 2.74 2.56
CA VAL A 59 2.19 2.31 1.36
C VAL A 59 2.54 3.20 0.17
N VAL A 60 2.53 4.52 0.36
CA VAL A 60 2.86 5.48 -0.71
C VAL A 60 4.30 5.29 -1.19
N LEU A 61 5.27 5.13 -0.30
CA LEU A 61 6.65 4.89 -0.67
C LEU A 61 6.84 3.53 -1.35
N ALA A 62 6.13 2.49 -0.92
CA ALA A 62 6.20 1.17 -1.57
C ALA A 62 5.67 1.22 -3.01
N ILE A 63 4.55 1.90 -3.25
CA ILE A 63 4.02 2.12 -4.61
C ILE A 63 5.02 2.96 -5.44
N GLY A 64 5.64 3.96 -4.81
CA GLY A 64 6.67 4.79 -5.43
C GLY A 64 7.90 3.98 -5.87
N ASP A 65 8.36 3.04 -5.05
CA ASP A 65 9.49 2.16 -5.39
C ASP A 65 9.20 1.37 -6.67
N ASP A 66 8.02 0.75 -6.78
CA ASP A 66 7.67 -0.05 -7.95
C ASP A 66 7.69 0.80 -9.23
N ILE A 67 7.16 2.02 -9.20
CA ILE A 67 7.12 2.92 -10.36
C ILE A 67 8.54 3.40 -10.72
N VAL A 68 9.30 3.88 -9.72
CA VAL A 68 10.62 4.46 -9.93
C VAL A 68 11.63 3.38 -10.34
N PHE A 69 11.60 2.20 -9.73
CA PHE A 69 12.57 1.16 -10.04
C PHE A 69 12.32 0.55 -11.41
N ASN A 70 11.05 0.35 -11.81
CA ASN A 70 10.73 -0.10 -13.15
C ASN A 70 11.22 0.89 -14.21
N THR A 71 11.01 2.20 -14.01
CA THR A 71 11.47 3.21 -14.97
C THR A 71 13.01 3.29 -15.05
N LEU A 72 13.69 3.30 -13.91
CA LEU A 72 15.16 3.30 -13.86
C LEU A 72 15.77 2.00 -14.43
N ALA A 73 15.11 0.86 -14.25
CA ALA A 73 15.59 -0.41 -14.79
C ALA A 73 15.55 -0.45 -16.33
N LEU A 74 14.61 0.28 -16.97
CA LEU A 74 14.51 0.36 -18.43
C LEU A 74 15.66 1.16 -19.07
N ASP A 75 16.38 1.98 -18.30
CA ASP A 75 17.56 2.70 -18.79
C ASP A 75 18.74 1.75 -19.05
N PHE A 76 18.76 0.58 -18.40
CA PHE A 76 19.77 -0.45 -18.64
C PHE A 76 19.50 -1.27 -19.90
N VAL A 77 18.29 -1.17 -20.47
CA VAL A 77 17.93 -1.94 -21.67
C VAL A 77 18.59 -1.33 -22.90
N PRO A 78 19.44 -2.06 -23.63
CA PRO A 78 20.13 -1.53 -24.81
C PRO A 78 19.16 -1.13 -25.93
N ASP A 79 19.50 -0.08 -26.69
CA ASP A 79 18.68 0.40 -27.81
C ASP A 79 18.45 -0.68 -28.89
N ALA A 80 19.43 -1.57 -29.08
CA ALA A 80 19.31 -2.72 -29.98
C ALA A 80 18.19 -3.70 -29.57
N VAL A 81 17.92 -3.83 -28.26
CA VAL A 81 16.84 -4.67 -27.72
C VAL A 81 15.51 -3.92 -27.80
N LYS A 82 15.51 -2.61 -27.56
CA LYS A 82 14.32 -1.75 -27.70
C LYS A 82 13.83 -1.66 -29.15
N ALA A 83 14.73 -1.73 -30.12
CA ALA A 83 14.42 -1.66 -31.55
C ALA A 83 13.91 -2.98 -32.15
N ALA A 84 13.88 -4.08 -31.39
CA ALA A 84 13.40 -5.36 -31.89
C ALA A 84 11.87 -5.38 -32.02
N ASP A 85 11.34 -5.96 -33.11
CA ASP A 85 9.89 -6.02 -33.38
C ASP A 85 9.09 -6.77 -32.30
N ASN A 86 9.75 -7.64 -31.53
CA ASN A 86 9.16 -8.42 -30.45
C ASN A 86 9.41 -7.83 -29.05
N TYR A 87 9.92 -6.60 -28.96
CA TYR A 87 10.15 -5.93 -27.69
C TYR A 87 8.84 -5.77 -26.91
N LYS A 88 8.83 -6.33 -25.70
CA LYS A 88 7.73 -6.20 -24.74
C LYS A 88 8.31 -5.78 -23.40
N GLU A 89 8.07 -4.53 -23.02
CA GLU A 89 8.54 -3.92 -21.77
C GLU A 89 8.21 -4.80 -20.55
N VAL A 90 6.97 -5.31 -20.49
CA VAL A 90 6.51 -6.19 -19.40
C VAL A 90 7.35 -7.46 -19.27
N ILE A 91 7.80 -8.04 -20.39
CA ILE A 91 8.64 -9.25 -20.37
C ILE A 91 10.04 -8.92 -19.85
N VAL A 92 10.60 -7.80 -20.30
CA VAL A 92 11.93 -7.35 -19.87
C VAL A 92 11.94 -7.01 -18.37
N LEU A 93 10.95 -6.28 -17.88
CA LEU A 93 10.81 -5.99 -16.45
C LEU A 93 10.62 -7.27 -15.63
N ALA A 94 9.83 -8.22 -16.11
CA ALA A 94 9.67 -9.52 -15.45
C ALA A 94 10.99 -10.31 -15.40
N GLN A 95 11.80 -10.25 -16.46
CA GLN A 95 13.12 -10.87 -16.49
C GLN A 95 14.06 -10.26 -15.44
N ILE A 96 14.14 -8.93 -15.36
CA ILE A 96 14.92 -8.23 -14.34
C ILE A 96 14.42 -8.59 -12.93
N ALA A 97 13.10 -8.56 -12.70
CA ALA A 97 12.49 -8.91 -11.43
C ALA A 97 12.78 -10.36 -11.00
N ASN A 98 12.78 -11.30 -11.94
CA ASN A 98 13.15 -12.70 -11.67
C ASN A 98 14.61 -12.82 -11.21
N VAL A 99 15.54 -12.15 -11.89
CA VAL A 99 16.96 -12.14 -11.50
C VAL A 99 17.15 -11.49 -10.13
N VAL A 100 16.46 -10.38 -9.85
CA VAL A 100 16.43 -9.74 -8.51
C VAL A 100 15.91 -10.69 -7.43
N ALA A 101 14.89 -11.50 -7.76
CA ALA A 101 14.34 -12.51 -6.86
C ALA A 101 15.24 -13.76 -6.71
N GLY A 102 16.36 -13.83 -7.44
CA GLY A 102 17.25 -14.99 -7.46
C GLY A 102 16.76 -16.15 -8.32
N ILE A 103 15.74 -15.93 -9.15
CA ILE A 103 15.17 -16.91 -10.08
C ILE A 103 15.84 -16.72 -11.44
N ASN A 104 16.86 -17.53 -11.72
CA ASN A 104 17.60 -17.48 -12.98
C ASN A 104 17.23 -18.67 -13.88
N PHE A 105 16.67 -18.37 -15.05
CA PHE A 105 16.45 -19.36 -16.11
C PHE A 105 17.53 -19.22 -17.19
N GLY A 106 18.49 -20.14 -17.24
CA GLY A 106 19.58 -20.09 -18.22
C GLY A 106 20.57 -18.95 -18.02
N GLU A 107 21.42 -18.69 -19.01
CA GLU A 107 22.36 -17.56 -19.01
C GLU A 107 21.61 -16.26 -19.33
N GLN A 108 21.61 -15.35 -18.36
CA GLN A 108 20.95 -14.05 -18.48
C GLN A 108 21.90 -13.05 -19.15
N PRO A 109 21.39 -12.18 -20.06
CA PRO A 109 22.19 -11.11 -20.65
C PRO A 109 22.83 -10.23 -19.58
N GLN A 110 24.04 -9.73 -19.85
CA GLN A 110 24.80 -8.94 -18.89
C GLN A 110 24.03 -7.70 -18.40
N TRP A 111 23.32 -7.00 -19.29
CA TRP A 111 22.52 -5.83 -18.93
C TRP A 111 21.38 -6.14 -17.95
N VAL A 112 20.85 -7.37 -17.94
CA VAL A 112 19.83 -7.82 -16.97
C VAL A 112 20.47 -7.96 -15.58
N ASN A 113 21.68 -8.53 -15.52
CA ASN A 113 22.40 -8.67 -14.26
C ASN A 113 22.82 -7.31 -13.70
N ASP A 114 23.28 -6.40 -14.56
CA ASP A 114 23.65 -5.03 -14.18
C ASP A 114 22.43 -4.27 -13.64
N ALA A 115 21.28 -4.38 -14.31
CA ALA A 115 20.01 -3.82 -13.84
C ALA A 115 19.57 -4.42 -12.49
N ALA A 116 19.71 -5.73 -12.31
CA ALA A 116 19.36 -6.41 -11.07
C ALA A 116 20.26 -5.98 -9.88
N VAL A 117 21.56 -5.83 -10.10
CA VAL A 117 22.49 -5.32 -9.07
C VAL A 117 22.15 -3.88 -8.70
N ALA A 118 21.88 -3.03 -9.69
CA ALA A 118 21.44 -1.66 -9.45
C ALA A 118 20.12 -1.62 -8.66
N TRP A 119 19.15 -2.45 -9.02
CA TRP A 119 17.87 -2.60 -8.33
C TRP A 119 18.05 -2.96 -6.85
N LEU A 120 18.92 -3.92 -6.53
CA LEU A 120 19.20 -4.30 -5.15
C LEU A 120 19.78 -3.12 -4.35
N GLY A 121 20.69 -2.34 -4.95
CA GLY A 121 21.23 -1.13 -4.33
C GLY A 121 20.17 -0.05 -4.06
N TRP A 122 19.25 0.18 -5.02
CA TRP A 122 18.13 1.09 -4.83
C TRP A 122 17.15 0.58 -3.76
N ALA A 123 16.88 -0.72 -3.73
CA ALA A 123 15.99 -1.35 -2.76
C ALA A 123 16.54 -1.20 -1.33
N ASP A 124 17.85 -1.34 -1.13
CA ASP A 124 18.47 -1.12 0.18
C ASP A 124 18.41 0.36 0.61
N THR A 125 18.65 1.28 -0.32
CA THR A 125 18.53 2.73 -0.06
C THR A 125 17.09 3.11 0.28
N SER A 126 16.12 2.66 -0.50
CA SER A 126 14.69 2.88 -0.24
C SER A 126 14.27 2.25 1.09
N ARG A 127 14.76 1.06 1.43
CA ARG A 127 14.49 0.42 2.72
C ARG A 127 14.93 1.30 3.89
N LEU A 128 16.09 1.96 3.81
CA LEU A 128 16.53 2.92 4.82
C LEU A 128 15.60 4.14 4.88
N ILE A 129 15.25 4.73 3.73
CA ILE A 129 14.33 5.88 3.65
C ILE A 129 12.98 5.54 4.26
N LYS A 130 12.34 4.44 3.84
CA LYS A 130 11.07 3.95 4.39
C LYS A 130 11.14 3.74 5.90
N THR A 131 12.22 3.16 6.40
CA THR A 131 12.40 2.92 7.84
C THR A 131 12.48 4.24 8.61
N MET A 132 13.31 5.18 8.16
CA MET A 132 13.48 6.49 8.79
C MET A 132 12.18 7.30 8.77
N VAL A 133 11.52 7.38 7.62
CA VAL A 133 10.26 8.11 7.45
C VAL A 133 9.16 7.49 8.31
N ALA A 134 8.99 6.17 8.28
CA ALA A 134 7.93 5.50 9.04
C ALA A 134 8.12 5.63 10.55
N ILE A 135 9.33 5.40 11.06
CA ILE A 135 9.62 5.54 12.50
C ILE A 135 9.50 7.01 12.91
N GLY A 136 10.04 7.94 12.11
CA GLY A 136 9.96 9.37 12.36
C GLY A 136 8.52 9.89 12.42
N LEU A 137 7.68 9.49 11.46
CA LEU A 137 6.25 9.82 11.46
C LEU A 137 5.51 9.16 12.62
N ALA A 138 5.83 7.92 12.97
CA ALA A 138 5.17 7.24 14.08
C ALA A 138 5.49 7.87 15.44
N ALA A 139 6.77 8.15 15.69
CA ALA A 139 7.21 8.83 16.89
C ALA A 139 6.69 10.28 16.93
N GLY A 140 6.80 11.02 15.82
CA GLY A 140 6.34 12.39 15.71
C GLY A 140 4.83 12.53 15.87
N GLY A 141 4.05 11.69 15.18
CA GLY A 141 2.59 11.67 15.25
C GLY A 141 2.09 11.32 16.65
N GLY A 142 2.67 10.30 17.28
CA GLY A 142 2.36 9.94 18.66
C GLY A 142 2.74 11.03 19.67
N PHE A 143 3.91 11.64 19.51
CA PHE A 143 4.37 12.73 20.37
C PHE A 143 3.50 14.00 20.26
N LEU A 144 3.12 14.38 19.05
CA LEU A 144 2.20 15.50 18.83
C LEU A 144 0.82 15.20 19.40
N ALA A 145 0.35 13.95 19.27
CA ALA A 145 -0.94 13.55 19.82
C ALA A 145 -0.92 13.60 21.34
N THR A 146 0.12 13.07 22.00
CA THR A 146 0.21 13.11 23.47
C THR A 146 0.33 14.53 24.02
N ARG A 147 1.02 15.44 23.31
CA ARG A 147 1.05 16.87 23.65
C ARG A 147 -0.31 17.56 23.54
N GLN A 148 -1.19 17.09 22.68
CA GLN A 148 -2.55 17.62 22.51
C GLN A 148 -3.55 17.07 23.54
N LEU A 149 -3.18 16.06 24.34
CA LEU A 149 -4.07 15.44 25.34
C LEU A 149 -4.24 16.37 26.56
N ALA A 150 -5.01 17.44 26.40
CA ALA A 150 -5.55 18.22 27.51
C ALA A 150 -6.84 17.58 28.05
N PRO A 151 -7.21 17.79 29.33
CA PRO A 151 -8.45 17.25 29.89
C PRO A 151 -9.73 17.66 29.12
N ASP A 152 -9.71 18.85 28.50
CA ASP A 152 -10.82 19.39 27.71
C ASP A 152 -10.82 18.93 26.25
N PHE A 153 -9.79 18.19 25.81
CA PHE A 153 -9.71 17.69 24.45
C PHE A 153 -10.79 16.63 24.18
N ARG A 154 -11.58 16.84 23.11
CA ARG A 154 -12.66 15.95 22.69
C ARG A 154 -12.13 14.75 21.90
N SER A 155 -11.37 13.88 22.58
CA SER A 155 -10.70 12.71 21.96
C SER A 155 -11.68 11.75 21.27
N ARG A 156 -12.91 11.61 21.78
CA ARG A 156 -13.97 10.82 21.13
C ARG A 156 -14.27 11.34 19.71
N ASN A 157 -14.56 12.63 19.55
CA ASN A 157 -14.89 13.21 18.25
C ASN A 157 -13.72 13.09 17.27
N ALA A 158 -12.48 13.20 17.75
CA ALA A 158 -11.29 13.05 16.91
C ALA A 158 -11.16 11.62 16.37
N VAL A 159 -11.32 10.61 17.24
CA VAL A 159 -11.30 9.19 16.85
C VAL A 159 -12.45 8.85 15.90
N GLU A 160 -13.66 9.31 16.20
CA GLU A 160 -14.83 9.11 15.34
C GLU A 160 -14.60 9.69 13.95
N ARG A 161 -14.01 10.89 13.84
CA ARG A 161 -13.67 11.50 12.55
C ARG A 161 -12.67 10.66 11.75
N ILE A 162 -11.63 10.12 12.40
CA ILE A 162 -10.65 9.24 11.77
C ILE A 162 -11.34 7.97 11.23
N ILE A 163 -12.17 7.32 12.05
CA ILE A 163 -12.88 6.10 11.66
C ILE A 163 -13.85 6.38 10.49
N MET A 164 -14.62 7.48 10.55
CA MET A 164 -15.53 7.86 9.46
C MET A 164 -14.76 8.12 8.16
N PHE A 165 -13.59 8.75 8.23
CA PHE A 165 -12.76 8.96 7.05
C PHE A 165 -12.28 7.64 6.44
N ILE A 166 -11.78 6.71 7.27
CA ILE A 166 -11.33 5.38 6.81
C ILE A 166 -12.50 4.59 6.20
N LEU A 167 -13.65 4.57 6.85
CA LEU A 167 -14.85 3.88 6.35
C LEU A 167 -15.35 4.51 5.05
N GLY A 168 -15.36 5.83 4.95
CA GLY A 168 -15.73 6.56 3.74
C GLY A 168 -14.79 6.24 2.57
N ALA A 169 -13.47 6.31 2.79
CA ALA A 169 -12.47 5.97 1.78
C ALA A 169 -12.59 4.51 1.32
N SER A 170 -12.74 3.57 2.26
CA SER A 170 -12.95 2.15 1.98
C SER A 170 -14.21 1.92 1.15
N SER A 171 -15.32 2.56 1.51
CA SER A 171 -16.58 2.45 0.77
C SER A 171 -16.46 2.99 -0.66
N VAL A 172 -15.77 4.10 -0.87
CA VAL A 172 -15.52 4.65 -2.21
C VAL A 172 -14.72 3.67 -3.06
N ILE A 173 -13.63 3.11 -2.50
CA ILE A 173 -12.80 2.11 -3.20
C ILE A 173 -13.63 0.88 -3.57
N ALA A 174 -14.47 0.39 -2.65
CA ALA A 174 -15.34 -0.76 -2.90
C ALA A 174 -16.34 -0.48 -4.05
N ILE A 175 -16.99 0.68 -4.06
CA ILE A 175 -17.92 1.08 -5.13
C ILE A 175 -17.19 1.22 -6.48
N LEU A 176 -16.00 1.81 -6.50
CA LEU A 176 -15.21 1.91 -7.73
C LEU A 176 -14.79 0.53 -8.25
N THR A 177 -14.50 -0.41 -7.35
CA THR A 177 -14.12 -1.77 -7.71
C THR A 177 -15.30 -2.54 -8.30
N THR A 178 -16.50 -2.43 -7.72
CA THR A 178 -17.69 -3.09 -8.28
C THR A 178 -18.04 -2.53 -9.66
N ILE A 179 -17.95 -1.21 -9.83
CA ILE A 179 -18.11 -0.56 -11.14
C ILE A 179 -17.07 -1.08 -12.14
N GLY A 180 -15.80 -1.17 -11.73
CA GLY A 180 -14.71 -1.68 -12.58
C GLY A 180 -14.93 -3.13 -13.02
N ILE A 181 -15.37 -4.00 -12.10
CA ILE A 181 -15.70 -5.40 -12.40
C ILE A 181 -16.86 -5.48 -13.39
N VAL A 182 -17.93 -4.71 -13.16
CA VAL A 182 -19.10 -4.68 -14.06
C VAL A 182 -18.68 -4.24 -15.46
N PHE A 183 -17.92 -3.14 -15.58
CA PHE A 183 -17.46 -2.68 -16.89
C PHE A 183 -16.56 -3.71 -17.57
N SER A 184 -15.62 -4.33 -16.84
CA SER A 184 -14.75 -5.38 -17.38
C SER A 184 -15.56 -6.52 -18.00
N VAL A 185 -16.52 -7.08 -17.27
CA VAL A 185 -17.36 -8.18 -17.74
C VAL A 185 -18.26 -7.75 -18.90
N VAL A 186 -18.82 -6.54 -18.86
CA VAL A 186 -19.69 -6.02 -19.93
C VAL A 186 -18.92 -5.81 -21.23
N PHE A 187 -17.73 -5.20 -21.19
CA PHE A 187 -16.89 -5.01 -22.38
C PHE A 187 -16.45 -6.34 -22.98
N GLU A 188 -16.01 -7.28 -22.14
CA GLU A 188 -15.58 -8.60 -22.61
C GLU A 188 -16.75 -9.39 -23.23
N SER A 189 -17.94 -9.28 -22.62
CA SER A 189 -19.18 -9.89 -23.16
C SER A 189 -19.58 -9.27 -24.50
N MET A 190 -19.49 -7.94 -24.66
CA MET A 190 -19.76 -7.29 -25.95
C MET A 190 -18.79 -7.74 -27.04
N ARG A 191 -17.49 -7.88 -26.72
CA ARG A 191 -16.48 -8.39 -27.66
C ARG A 191 -16.75 -9.84 -28.05
N PHE A 192 -17.16 -10.67 -27.09
CA PHE A 192 -17.57 -12.05 -27.35
C PHE A 192 -18.78 -12.11 -28.29
N PHE A 193 -19.84 -11.34 -28.01
CA PHE A 193 -21.06 -11.35 -28.84
C PHE A 193 -20.90 -10.67 -30.21
N ALA A 194 -19.83 -9.92 -30.42
CA ALA A 194 -19.44 -9.45 -31.75
C ALA A 194 -18.86 -10.58 -32.63
N LEU A 195 -18.28 -11.62 -32.01
CA LEU A 195 -17.74 -12.81 -32.69
C LEU A 195 -18.77 -13.93 -32.80
N VAL A 196 -19.59 -14.13 -31.77
CA VAL A 196 -20.65 -15.14 -31.74
C VAL A 196 -22.00 -14.47 -31.55
N PRO A 197 -22.89 -14.47 -32.57
CA PRO A 197 -24.23 -13.89 -32.43
C PRO A 197 -24.99 -14.50 -31.26
N VAL A 198 -25.68 -13.66 -30.48
CA VAL A 198 -26.45 -14.09 -29.30
C VAL A 198 -27.45 -15.22 -29.63
N SER A 199 -28.03 -15.20 -30.84
CA SER A 199 -28.96 -16.24 -31.30
C SER A 199 -28.28 -17.59 -31.50
N GLU A 200 -27.05 -17.62 -31.99
CA GLU A 200 -26.27 -18.87 -32.14
C GLU A 200 -25.77 -19.35 -30.78
N PHE A 201 -25.38 -18.44 -29.89
CA PHE A 201 -24.98 -18.79 -28.54
C PHE A 201 -26.11 -19.41 -27.70
N LEU A 202 -27.33 -18.86 -27.80
CA LEU A 202 -28.48 -19.33 -27.01
C LEU A 202 -29.27 -20.48 -27.66
N PHE A 203 -29.35 -20.52 -28.99
CA PHE A 203 -30.21 -21.47 -29.73
C PHE A 203 -29.45 -22.33 -30.74
N GLY A 204 -28.12 -22.26 -30.79
CA GLY A 204 -27.30 -23.07 -31.67
C GLY A 204 -27.45 -24.56 -31.37
N LEU A 205 -27.57 -25.38 -32.42
CA LEU A 205 -27.69 -26.83 -32.33
C LEU A 205 -26.33 -27.55 -32.46
N THR A 206 -25.25 -26.80 -32.67
CA THR A 206 -23.88 -27.29 -32.86
C THR A 206 -23.04 -27.03 -31.62
N TRP A 207 -22.56 -28.10 -30.99
CA TRP A 207 -21.61 -28.00 -29.87
C TRP A 207 -20.19 -27.79 -30.41
N ASN A 208 -19.54 -26.69 -30.04
CA ASN A 208 -18.14 -26.42 -30.38
C ASN A 208 -17.36 -26.09 -29.09
N PRO A 209 -16.43 -26.95 -28.65
CA PRO A 209 -15.70 -26.81 -27.39
C PRO A 209 -14.58 -25.76 -27.42
N GLN A 210 -14.38 -25.08 -28.56
CA GLN A 210 -13.40 -24.01 -28.69
C GLN A 210 -13.94 -22.62 -28.31
N PHE A 211 -15.21 -22.55 -27.89
CA PHE A 211 -15.83 -21.34 -27.33
C PHE A 211 -15.51 -21.14 -25.85
#